data_AF-A0AAD5GLB9-F1
#
_entry.id   AF-A0AAD5GLB9-F1
#
_cell.length_a   1.000
_cell.length_b   1.000
_cell.length_c   1.000
_cell.angle_alpha   90.00
_cell.angle_beta   90.00
_cell.angle_gamma   90.00
#
_symmetry.space_group_name_H-M   'P 1'
#
loop_
_entity.id
_entity.type
_entity.pdbx_description
1 polymer ?
#
loop_
_entity_poly.entity_id
_entity_poly.type
_entity_poly.pdbx_seq_one_letter_code
_entity_poly.pdbx_strand_id
1 'polypeptide(L)'
;MSEGETLDYLGIPGLHFAGSQGVIVIAICQVLLMVGPEYARYCGIEALEPLGIYLPGDINYPGGALFDPLNLSGDPAGFQELKVKEIKNGRLAMVAWLGFYAQAALTGKGPVQNLVDHISDPLHNNIISVLGSLYK
;
A
#
# COMPACT_ATOMS: atom_id res chain seq x y z
N MET A 1 27.84 0.39 -4.07
CA MET A 1 28.22 0.19 -5.48
C MET A 1 28.45 -1.30 -5.71
N SER A 2 27.40 -2.00 -6.13
CA SER A 2 27.44 -3.31 -6.79
C SER A 2 26.41 -3.24 -7.92
N GLU A 3 26.73 -3.91 -9.03
CA GLU A 3 26.10 -3.82 -10.35
C GLU A 3 24.55 -3.76 -10.35
N GLY A 4 24.03 -2.61 -10.79
CA GLY A 4 23.08 -2.52 -11.91
C GLY A 4 21.83 -3.40 -11.95
N GLU A 5 21.16 -3.70 -10.83
CA GLU A 5 19.79 -4.22 -10.91
C GLU A 5 18.88 -3.14 -11.52
N THR A 6 18.54 -3.34 -12.79
CA THR A 6 17.59 -2.49 -13.52
C THR A 6 16.20 -2.82 -12.99
N LEU A 7 15.43 -1.80 -12.59
CA LEU A 7 14.07 -1.99 -12.10
C LEU A 7 13.14 -2.26 -13.30
N ASP A 8 13.04 -3.53 -13.67
CA ASP A 8 12.15 -3.99 -14.73
C ASP A 8 10.75 -4.24 -14.18
N TYR A 9 9.76 -3.59 -14.78
CA TYR A 9 8.37 -3.85 -14.44
C TYR A 9 7.95 -5.23 -14.99
N LEU A 10 7.40 -6.08 -14.13
CA LEU A 10 6.98 -7.46 -14.45
C LEU A 10 8.11 -8.40 -14.95
N GLY A 11 9.39 -8.01 -14.79
CA GLY A 11 10.53 -8.81 -15.25
C GLY A 11 10.67 -8.87 -16.79
N ILE A 12 10.03 -7.94 -17.52
CA ILE A 12 10.14 -7.86 -18.98
C ILE A 12 11.37 -7.00 -19.33
N PRO A 13 12.42 -7.55 -19.95
CA PRO A 13 13.60 -6.79 -20.34
C PRO A 13 13.22 -5.79 -21.44
N GLY A 14 13.12 -4.50 -21.09
CA GLY A 14 12.75 -3.42 -22.01
C GLY A 14 11.78 -2.39 -21.44
N LEU A 15 10.95 -2.76 -20.46
CA LEU A 15 10.07 -1.82 -19.74
C LEU A 15 10.82 -1.27 -18.51
N HIS A 16 11.85 -0.49 -18.79
CA HIS A 16 12.79 0.04 -17.81
C HIS A 16 12.24 1.30 -17.14
N PHE A 17 12.09 1.30 -15.81
CA PHE A 17 11.76 2.52 -15.07
C PHE A 17 13.01 3.29 -14.63
N ALA A 18 14.09 2.60 -14.28
CA ALA A 18 15.32 3.24 -13.82
C ALA A 18 16.47 2.23 -13.63
N GLY A 19 17.65 2.53 -14.19
CA GLY A 19 18.91 1.98 -13.68
C GLY A 19 19.34 2.67 -12.36
N SER A 20 20.56 2.42 -11.88
CA SER A 20 21.07 2.95 -10.61
C SER A 20 21.00 4.48 -10.43
N GLN A 21 20.96 5.28 -11.50
CA GLN A 21 20.75 6.75 -11.43
C GLN A 21 19.28 7.18 -11.39
N GLY A 22 18.34 6.32 -11.78
CA GLY A 22 16.92 6.69 -11.88
C GLY A 22 16.15 6.58 -10.57
N VAL A 23 16.65 5.84 -9.57
CA VAL A 23 16.02 5.77 -8.23
C VAL A 23 15.95 7.15 -7.56
N ILE A 24 17.00 7.97 -7.71
CA ILE A 24 17.02 9.34 -7.18
C ILE A 24 15.98 10.21 -7.89
N VAL A 25 15.84 10.07 -9.21
CA VAL A 25 14.85 10.81 -10.00
C VAL A 25 13.43 10.40 -9.58
N ILE A 26 13.18 9.10 -9.41
CA ILE A 26 11.89 8.58 -8.92
C ILE A 26 11.59 9.11 -7.53
N ALA A 27 12.56 9.12 -6.62
CA ALA A 27 12.36 9.66 -5.27
C ALA A 27 11.99 11.15 -5.28
N ILE A 28 12.66 11.96 -6.11
CA ILE A 28 12.35 13.39 -6.26
C ILE A 28 10.96 13.58 -6.87
N CYS A 29 10.65 12.86 -7.95
CA CYS A 29 9.33 12.89 -8.57
C CYS A 29 8.23 12.46 -7.59
N GLN A 30 8.45 11.43 -6.79
CA GLN A 30 7.51 10.95 -5.77
C GLN A 30 7.24 12.03 -4.72
N VAL A 31 8.28 12.68 -4.19
CA VAL A 31 8.11 13.76 -3.22
C VAL A 31 7.34 14.92 -3.85
N LEU A 32 7.75 15.38 -5.04
CA LEU A 32 7.07 16.50 -5.71
C LEU A 32 5.59 16.21 -6.02
N LEU A 33 5.28 14.99 -6.47
CA LEU A 33 3.91 14.59 -6.82
C LEU A 33 3.05 14.31 -5.59
N MET A 34 3.60 13.81 -4.48
CA MET A 34 2.84 13.54 -3.26
C MET A 34 2.57 14.80 -2.44
N VAL A 35 3.42 15.83 -2.54
CA VAL A 35 3.22 17.11 -1.83
C VAL A 35 1.87 17.74 -2.17
N GLY A 36 1.46 17.76 -3.43
CA GLY A 36 0.18 18.35 -3.86
C GLY A 36 -1.05 17.68 -3.21
N PRO A 37 -1.26 16.37 -3.43
CA PRO A 37 -2.37 15.63 -2.82
C PRO A 37 -2.33 15.61 -1.29
N GLU A 38 -1.15 15.50 -0.66
CA GLU A 38 -1.05 15.55 0.81
C GLU A 38 -1.40 16.93 1.36
N TYR A 39 -0.99 18.00 0.69
CA TYR A 39 -1.36 19.38 1.04
C TYR A 39 -2.86 19.61 0.88
N ALA A 40 -3.46 19.12 -0.22
CA ALA A 40 -4.91 19.19 -0.42
C ALA A 40 -5.68 18.41 0.65
N ARG A 41 -5.17 17.24 1.09
CA ARG A 41 -5.75 16.49 2.22
C ARG A 41 -5.62 17.24 3.55
N TYR A 42 -4.53 17.98 3.77
CA TYR A 42 -4.30 18.75 5.00
C TYR A 42 -5.20 19.99 5.09
N CYS A 43 -5.33 20.76 4.02
CA CYS A 43 -6.14 21.98 3.98
C CYS A 43 -7.64 21.72 3.81
N GLY A 44 -8.04 20.49 3.45
CA GLY A 44 -9.44 20.10 3.29
C GLY A 44 -10.00 20.39 1.89
N ILE A 45 -11.26 20.02 1.67
CA ILE A 45 -11.94 20.06 0.37
C ILE A 45 -12.00 21.49 -0.21
N GLU A 46 -12.03 22.51 0.66
CA GLU A 46 -11.99 23.93 0.28
C GLU A 46 -10.69 24.32 -0.46
N ALA A 47 -9.59 23.59 -0.26
CA ALA A 47 -8.33 23.84 -0.98
C ALA A 47 -8.38 23.44 -2.47
N LEU A 48 -9.38 22.65 -2.88
CA LEU A 48 -9.60 22.28 -4.28
C LEU A 48 -10.57 23.22 -5.02
N GLU A 49 -11.31 24.07 -4.31
CA GLU A 49 -12.16 25.10 -4.90
C GLU A 49 -11.40 26.07 -5.84
N PRO A 50 -10.21 26.61 -5.51
CA PRO A 50 -9.45 27.46 -6.43
C PRO A 50 -8.92 26.71 -7.66
N LEU A 51 -8.96 25.37 -7.67
CA LEU A 51 -8.62 24.51 -8.80
C LEU A 51 -9.86 24.10 -9.63
N GLY A 52 -11.05 24.63 -9.30
CA GLY A 52 -12.31 24.36 -10.01
C GLY A 52 -12.90 22.98 -9.74
N ILE A 53 -12.44 22.31 -8.68
CA ILE A 53 -12.84 20.96 -8.31
C ILE A 53 -13.73 21.05 -7.07
N TYR A 54 -15.03 20.84 -7.24
CA TYR A 54 -16.02 20.89 -6.16
C TYR A 54 -16.40 19.47 -5.71
N LEU A 55 -16.09 19.13 -4.46
CA LEU A 55 -16.40 17.82 -3.91
C LEU A 55 -17.50 17.95 -2.85
N PRO A 56 -18.61 17.20 -2.98
CA PRO A 56 -19.77 17.30 -2.09
C PRO A 56 -19.61 16.56 -0.76
N GLY A 57 -18.45 15.95 -0.49
CA GLY A 57 -18.21 15.09 0.66
C GLY A 57 -17.60 15.77 1.88
N ASP A 58 -17.14 14.97 2.83
CA ASP A 58 -16.44 15.40 4.06
C ASP A 58 -14.94 15.09 3.97
N ILE A 59 -14.11 15.65 4.85
CA ILE A 59 -12.65 15.50 4.84
C ILE A 59 -12.18 14.03 4.81
N ASN A 60 -12.95 13.12 5.41
CA ASN A 60 -12.67 11.67 5.42
C ASN A 60 -13.31 10.92 4.25
N TYR A 61 -14.36 11.50 3.65
CA TYR A 61 -15.13 10.89 2.56
C TYR A 61 -15.42 11.95 1.50
N PRO A 62 -14.41 12.34 0.71
CA PRO A 62 -14.48 13.51 -0.17
C PRO A 62 -15.53 13.33 -1.29
N GLY A 63 -15.89 12.10 -1.65
CA GLY A 63 -17.04 11.80 -2.51
C GLY A 63 -16.99 12.45 -3.90
N GLY A 64 -18.14 12.51 -4.57
CA GLY A 64 -18.27 13.10 -5.90
C GLY A 64 -17.75 12.21 -7.04
N ALA A 65 -17.98 12.62 -8.29
CA ALA A 65 -17.68 11.81 -9.47
C ALA A 65 -16.17 11.50 -9.67
N LEU A 66 -15.28 12.25 -9.00
CA LEU A 66 -13.83 12.02 -9.05
C LEU A 66 -13.38 10.87 -8.13
N PHE A 67 -13.98 10.72 -6.95
CA PHE A 67 -13.59 9.71 -5.95
C PHE A 67 -14.61 8.57 -5.80
N ASP A 68 -15.84 8.75 -6.30
CA ASP A 68 -16.89 7.73 -6.40
C ASP A 68 -17.54 7.75 -7.80
N PRO A 69 -16.81 7.27 -8.84
CA PRO A 69 -17.34 7.26 -10.21
C PRO A 69 -18.51 6.28 -10.39
N LEU A 70 -18.68 5.31 -9.48
CA LEU A 70 -19.74 4.30 -9.50
C LEU A 70 -20.94 4.67 -8.62
N ASN A 71 -20.92 5.85 -7.99
CA ASN A 71 -21.98 6.37 -7.12
C ASN A 71 -22.45 5.37 -6.05
N LEU A 72 -21.51 4.61 -5.47
CA LEU A 72 -21.80 3.62 -4.42
C LEU A 72 -22.15 4.28 -3.08
N SER A 73 -21.92 5.59 -2.95
CA SER A 73 -22.28 6.41 -1.78
C SER A 73 -23.69 7.03 -1.86
N GLY A 74 -24.47 6.76 -2.91
CA GLY A 74 -25.78 7.39 -3.14
C GLY A 74 -26.89 6.97 -2.16
N ASP A 75 -26.80 5.78 -1.54
CA ASP A 75 -27.73 5.34 -0.50
C ASP A 75 -27.10 5.50 0.90
N PRO A 76 -27.66 6.35 1.79
CA PRO A 76 -27.13 6.57 3.13
C PRO A 76 -27.03 5.28 3.97
N ALA A 77 -27.95 4.32 3.79
CA ALA A 77 -27.94 3.08 4.56
C ALA A 77 -26.81 2.14 4.10
N GLY A 78 -26.70 1.90 2.79
CA GLY A 78 -25.60 1.13 2.21
C GLY A 78 -24.23 1.78 2.45
N PHE A 79 -24.15 3.12 2.43
CA PHE A 79 -22.90 3.83 2.65
C PHE A 79 -22.32 3.61 4.06
N GLN A 80 -23.16 3.57 5.10
CA GLN A 80 -22.70 3.25 6.46
C GLN A 80 -22.16 1.82 6.57
N GLU A 81 -22.77 0.86 5.86
CA GLU A 81 -22.25 -0.50 5.82
C GLU A 81 -20.89 -0.57 5.09
N LEU A 82 -20.75 0.16 3.98
CA LEU A 82 -19.50 0.24 3.23
C LEU A 82 -18.36 0.86 4.07
N LYS A 83 -18.62 1.90 4.85
CA LYS A 83 -17.64 2.46 5.80
C LYS A 83 -17.15 1.44 6.82
N VAL A 84 -18.07 0.62 7.35
CA VAL A 84 -17.72 -0.45 8.29
C VAL A 84 -16.88 -1.53 7.61
N LYS A 85 -17.16 -1.86 6.35
CA LYS A 85 -16.34 -2.80 5.56
C LYS A 85 -14.95 -2.24 5.28
N GLU A 86 -14.85 -0.95 4.94
CA GLU A 86 -13.59 -0.26 4.69
C GLU A 86 -12.65 -0.32 5.91
N ILE A 87 -13.14 0.09 7.10
CA ILE A 87 -12.30 0.08 8.30
C ILE A 87 -11.90 -1.34 8.74
N LYS A 88 -12.76 -2.35 8.54
CA LYS A 88 -12.44 -3.74 8.87
C LYS A 88 -11.32 -4.28 7.99
N ASN A 89 -11.39 -4.03 6.69
CA ASN A 89 -10.33 -4.39 5.75
C ASN A 89 -9.04 -3.61 6.02
N GLY A 90 -9.14 -2.31 6.31
CA GLY A 90 -7.98 -1.47 6.64
C GLY A 90 -7.25 -1.95 7.90
N ARG A 91 -7.99 -2.30 8.97
CA ARG A 91 -7.38 -2.87 10.20
C ARG A 91 -6.69 -4.19 9.94
N LEU A 92 -7.32 -5.08 9.17
CA LEU A 92 -6.71 -6.34 8.77
C LEU A 92 -5.43 -6.11 7.96
N ALA A 93 -5.45 -5.17 7.02
CA ALA A 93 -4.29 -4.82 6.20
C ALA A 93 -3.13 -4.24 7.00
N MET A 94 -3.40 -3.37 7.98
CA MET A 94 -2.36 -2.81 8.86
C MET A 94 -1.67 -3.90 9.71
N VAL A 95 -2.45 -4.84 10.25
CA VAL A 95 -1.90 -5.98 11.00
C VAL A 95 -1.12 -6.92 10.09
N ALA A 96 -1.63 -7.19 8.88
CA ALA A 96 -0.94 -8.03 7.89
C ALA A 96 0.40 -7.43 7.47
N TRP A 97 0.47 -6.11 7.23
CA TRP A 97 1.71 -5.41 6.90
C TRP A 97 2.77 -5.52 8.00
N LEU A 98 2.35 -5.34 9.26
CA LEU A 98 3.24 -5.54 10.40
C LEU A 98 3.73 -7.00 10.47
N GLY A 99 2.84 -7.96 10.20
CA GLY A 99 3.16 -9.38 10.10
C GLY A 99 4.19 -9.67 9.00
N PHE A 100 4.02 -9.11 7.79
CA PHE A 100 4.97 -9.27 6.69
C PHE A 100 6.35 -8.71 7.03
N TYR A 101 6.41 -7.57 7.70
CA TYR A 101 7.68 -7.00 8.15
C TYR A 101 8.39 -7.91 9.17
N ALA A 102 7.65 -8.37 10.19
CA ALA A 102 8.19 -9.28 11.20
C ALA A 102 8.62 -10.63 10.60
N GLN A 103 7.82 -11.20 9.69
CA GLN A 103 8.15 -12.44 8.99
C GLN A 103 9.38 -12.28 8.12
N ALA A 104 9.47 -11.21 7.32
CA ALA A 104 10.65 -10.94 6.49
C ALA A 104 11.91 -10.75 7.35
N ALA A 105 11.80 -10.05 8.48
CA ALA A 105 12.92 -9.84 9.40
C ALA A 105 13.43 -11.14 10.04
N LEU A 106 12.54 -12.07 10.39
CA LEU A 106 12.89 -13.32 11.07
C LEU A 106 13.29 -14.45 10.12
N THR A 107 12.68 -14.52 8.93
CA THR A 107 12.88 -15.63 7.98
C THR A 107 13.78 -15.26 6.80
N GLY A 108 13.93 -13.97 6.49
CA GLY A 108 14.62 -13.48 5.29
C GLY A 108 13.92 -13.82 3.97
N LYS A 109 12.71 -14.38 4.01
CA LYS A 109 11.93 -14.80 2.84
C LYS A 109 10.72 -13.88 2.63
N GLY A 110 10.24 -13.81 1.39
CA GLY A 110 9.00 -13.11 1.07
C GLY A 110 7.77 -13.75 1.75
N PRO A 111 6.71 -12.98 2.02
CA PRO A 111 5.54 -13.47 2.75
C PRO A 111 4.80 -14.60 2.00
N VAL A 112 4.80 -14.57 0.67
CA VAL A 112 4.21 -15.64 -0.15
C VAL A 112 5.01 -16.94 -0.04
N GLN A 113 6.35 -16.85 -0.06
CA GLN A 113 7.20 -18.03 0.11
C GLN A 113 7.02 -18.64 1.50
N ASN A 114 6.95 -17.80 2.55
CA ASN A 114 6.66 -18.27 3.90
C ASN A 114 5.32 -18.96 4.02
N LEU A 115 4.30 -18.47 3.29
CA LEU A 115 2.99 -19.11 3.25
C LEU A 115 3.05 -20.47 2.56
N VAL A 116 3.71 -20.57 1.41
CA VAL A 116 3.89 -21.84 0.69
C VAL A 116 4.63 -22.86 1.55
N ASP A 117 5.75 -22.45 2.15
CA ASP A 117 6.56 -23.31 3.02
C ASP A 117 5.77 -23.76 4.27
N HIS A 118 4.91 -22.90 4.83
CA HIS A 118 4.04 -23.25 5.96
C HIS A 118 2.90 -24.19 5.56
N ILE A 119 2.32 -24.03 4.37
CA ILE A 119 1.28 -24.93 3.85
C ILE A 119 1.86 -26.31 3.53
N SER A 120 3.09 -26.36 3.00
CA SER A 120 3.76 -27.62 2.68
C SER A 120 4.12 -28.41 3.94
N ASP A 121 4.62 -27.77 5.00
CA ASP A 121 5.01 -28.43 6.24
C ASP A 121 4.68 -27.59 7.50
N PRO A 122 3.41 -27.61 7.97
CA PRO A 122 2.94 -26.69 9.01
C PRO A 122 3.58 -26.93 10.39
N LEU A 123 4.06 -28.15 10.66
CA LEU A 123 4.66 -28.52 11.95
C LEU A 123 6.13 -28.10 12.07
N HIS A 124 6.85 -27.98 10.95
CA HIS A 124 8.28 -27.67 10.94
C HIS A 124 8.58 -26.24 10.50
N ASN A 125 7.70 -25.61 9.71
CA ASN A 125 7.86 -24.24 9.24
C ASN A 125 6.89 -23.31 9.97
N ASN A 126 7.11 -23.09 11.27
CA ASN A 126 6.29 -22.23 12.10
C ASN A 126 7.13 -21.22 12.88
N ILE A 127 6.47 -20.31 13.59
CA ILE A 127 7.16 -19.26 14.35
C ILE A 127 8.09 -19.86 15.42
N ILE A 128 7.70 -20.98 16.04
CA ILE A 128 8.47 -21.64 17.10
C ILE A 128 9.77 -22.22 16.55
N SER A 129 9.73 -22.84 15.37
CA SER A 129 10.94 -23.38 14.73
C SER A 129 11.89 -22.28 14.26
N VAL A 130 11.35 -21.18 13.72
CA VAL A 130 12.15 -20.00 13.34
C VAL A 130 12.81 -19.37 14.58
N LEU A 131 12.07 -19.16 15.67
CA LEU A 131 12.65 -18.65 16.92
C LEU A 131 13.66 -19.62 17.55
N GLY A 132 13.40 -20.93 17.49
CA GLY A 132 14.33 -21.96 17.94
C GLY A 132 15.64 -21.98 17.15
N SER A 133 15.59 -21.69 15.84
CA SER A 133 16.79 -21.54 15.01
C SER A 133 17.59 -20.26 15.30
N LEU A 134 16.96 -19.21 15.85
CA LEU A 134 17.62 -17.95 16.22
C LEU A 134 18.37 -18.03 17.56
N TYR A 135 18.00 -18.96 18.45
CA TYR A 135 18.63 -19.11 19.77
C TYR A 135 19.83 -20.09 19.78
N LYS A 136 20.08 -20.79 18.68
CA LYS A 136 21.20 -21.73 18.53
C LYS A 136 22.41 -21.03 17.92
#